data_AF-A0AAD4QJB8-F1
#
_entry.id   AF-A0AAD4QJB8-F1
#
_cell.length_a   1.000
_cell.length_b   1.000
_cell.length_c   1.000
_cell.angle_alpha   90.00
_cell.angle_beta   90.00
_cell.angle_gamma   90.00
#
_symmetry.space_group_name_H-M   'P 1'
#
loop_
_entity.id
_entity.type
_entity.pdbx_description
1 polymer ?
#
loop_
_entity_poly.entity_id
_entity_poly.type
_entity_poly.pdbx_seq_one_letter_code
_entity_poly.pdbx_strand_id
1 'polypeptide(L)'
;MQTTFVVQTTSPKADRWKDWEKYHDGFLYVMECFSWDEMHVLGTLLGISVEALKNNYERWSRSTRTLIELTTEPRSLKTHETLVNEIADAFAKDFHGHTKDIDAMGACHRLVTIHPMGMSLGERGVPIGVIATEHLNNLVLDAIGGRTAEKQLEFYNLISNHKYFRGSAGFMFGMFVFAWLSSQGHPNGQELDCTPMDSDSPPLTIPVCGGWSPFPSNPKDLVNHMMPFCLKPDAKNFPTVDAIICTAKHLITVQTTISATHSAKLEGFHLVYDGLPAKFRNNRMWCHVFVTDKEESAQKLRDQWGANRLYRRFRVGVGVGKTILSSVSTLVFSIL
;
A
#
# COMPACT_ATOMS: atom_id res chain seq x y z
N MET A 1 43.17 1.70 -17.04
CA MET A 1 43.00 3.09 -16.54
C MET A 1 43.24 3.07 -15.06
N GLN A 2 44.18 3.85 -14.54
CA GLN A 2 44.35 4.04 -13.09
C GLN A 2 43.27 5.00 -12.62
N THR A 3 42.40 4.55 -11.71
CA THR A 3 41.41 5.40 -11.07
C THR A 3 42.08 6.10 -9.90
N THR A 4 42.39 7.38 -10.03
CA THR A 4 42.90 8.19 -8.92
C THR A 4 41.74 8.58 -8.00
N PHE A 5 41.80 8.15 -6.74
CA PHE A 5 40.84 8.55 -5.72
C PHE A 5 41.32 9.84 -5.06
N VAL A 6 40.60 10.95 -5.29
CA VAL A 6 40.83 12.19 -4.56
C VAL A 6 39.91 12.19 -3.34
N VAL A 7 40.47 12.12 -2.14
CA VAL A 7 39.74 12.24 -0.89
C VAL A 7 39.94 13.66 -0.36
N GLN A 8 38.94 14.51 -0.49
CA GLN A 8 38.96 15.87 0.04
C GLN A 8 38.15 15.94 1.34
N THR A 9 38.81 16.28 2.44
CA THR A 9 38.24 16.22 3.80
C THR A 9 37.79 17.58 4.34
N THR A 10 37.84 18.64 3.53
CA THR A 10 37.47 20.00 3.96
C THR A 10 36.03 20.32 3.58
N SER A 11 35.25 21.02 4.41
CA SER A 11 33.90 21.46 4.02
C SER A 11 33.96 22.62 2.99
N PRO A 12 32.96 22.75 2.10
CA PRO A 12 32.90 23.75 1.05
C PRO A 12 32.47 25.08 1.64
N LYS A 13 33.42 25.80 2.23
CA LYS A 13 33.16 27.14 2.74
C LYS A 13 33.12 28.16 1.59
N ALA A 14 32.29 29.19 1.73
CA ALA A 14 32.09 30.22 0.71
C ALA A 14 33.40 30.89 0.25
N ASP A 15 34.37 31.04 1.15
CA ASP A 15 35.71 31.59 0.88
C ASP A 15 36.63 30.65 0.07
N ARG A 16 36.28 29.37 -0.07
CA ARG A 16 37.08 28.32 -0.73
C ARG A 16 36.41 27.70 -1.96
N TRP A 17 35.32 28.28 -2.45
CA TRP A 17 34.58 27.76 -3.61
C TRP A 17 35.46 27.57 -4.87
N LYS A 18 36.38 28.50 -5.13
CA LYS A 18 37.31 28.40 -6.29
C LYS A 18 38.24 27.20 -6.24
N ASP A 19 38.54 26.69 -5.04
CA ASP A 19 39.34 25.48 -4.89
C ASP A 19 38.48 24.22 -5.07
N TRP A 20 37.19 24.30 -4.79
CA TRP A 20 36.22 23.23 -5.01
C TRP A 20 35.89 23.00 -6.49
N GLU A 21 35.85 24.08 -7.27
CA GLU A 21 35.61 24.02 -8.72
C GLU A 21 36.57 23.06 -9.44
N LYS A 22 37.84 22.98 -8.98
CA LYS A 22 38.87 22.10 -9.55
C LYS A 22 38.55 20.61 -9.43
N TYR A 23 37.64 20.26 -8.51
CA TYR A 23 37.35 18.87 -8.16
C TYR A 23 35.91 18.48 -8.47
N HIS A 24 35.13 19.30 -9.18
CA HIS A 24 33.72 19.03 -9.47
C HIS A 24 33.47 17.68 -10.18
N ASP A 25 34.47 17.15 -10.90
CA ASP A 25 34.47 15.83 -11.55
C ASP A 25 34.88 14.67 -10.61
N GLY A 26 35.02 14.92 -9.30
CA GLY A 26 35.36 13.90 -8.31
C GLY A 26 34.40 12.71 -8.35
N PHE A 27 34.95 11.49 -8.32
CA PHE A 27 34.15 10.27 -8.36
C PHE A 27 33.37 10.03 -7.05
N LEU A 28 33.96 10.38 -5.91
CA LEU A 28 33.40 10.20 -4.58
C LEU A 28 33.71 11.40 -3.69
N TYR A 29 32.68 11.92 -3.03
CA TYR A 29 32.82 12.95 -2.00
C TYR A 29 32.44 12.35 -0.66
N VAL A 30 33.37 12.37 0.30
CA VAL A 30 33.12 11.94 1.68
C VAL A 30 33.14 13.19 2.55
N MET A 31 31.98 13.82 2.68
CA MET A 31 31.82 15.08 3.39
C MET A 31 30.39 15.24 3.91
N GLU A 32 30.19 16.20 4.80
CA GLU A 32 28.86 16.63 5.20
C GLU A 32 28.10 17.16 3.98
N CYS A 33 26.83 16.75 3.83
CA CYS A 33 26.00 17.22 2.74
C CYS A 33 25.76 18.73 2.84
N PHE A 34 25.62 19.39 1.70
CA PHE A 34 25.40 20.83 1.67
C PHE A 34 24.06 21.15 2.35
N SER A 35 24.08 22.19 3.19
CA SER A 35 22.88 22.83 3.68
C SER A 35 22.07 23.42 2.51
N TRP A 36 20.79 23.71 2.76
CA TRP A 36 19.97 24.36 1.75
C TRP A 36 20.54 25.72 1.33
N ASP A 37 21.07 26.51 2.27
CA ASP A 37 21.64 27.82 1.96
C ASP A 37 22.86 27.71 1.04
N GLU A 38 23.74 26.73 1.28
CA GLU A 38 24.88 26.44 0.40
C GLU A 38 24.42 26.00 -1.00
N MET A 39 23.40 25.12 -1.07
CA MET A 39 22.82 24.68 -2.35
C MET A 39 22.14 25.82 -3.10
N HIS A 40 21.46 26.73 -2.40
CA HIS A 40 20.82 27.90 -2.98
C HIS A 40 21.86 28.85 -3.63
N VAL A 41 22.93 29.16 -2.90
CA VAL A 41 24.04 29.96 -3.42
C VAL A 41 24.65 29.29 -4.65
N LEU A 42 24.90 27.98 -4.57
CA LEU A 42 25.44 27.21 -5.69
C LEU A 42 24.53 27.23 -6.92
N GLY A 43 23.23 26.99 -6.74
CA GLY A 43 22.24 27.05 -7.83
C GLY A 43 22.20 28.42 -8.50
N THR A 44 22.29 29.49 -7.72
CA THR A 44 22.36 30.88 -8.22
C THR A 44 23.63 31.12 -9.05
N LEU A 45 24.79 30.64 -8.56
CA LEU A 45 26.07 30.79 -9.26
C LEU A 45 26.12 30.02 -10.58
N LEU A 46 25.49 28.84 -10.63
CA LEU A 46 25.45 27.99 -11.83
C LEU A 46 24.34 28.38 -12.81
N GLY A 47 23.48 29.36 -12.47
CA GLY A 47 22.35 29.75 -13.30
C GLY A 47 21.28 28.66 -13.43
N ILE A 48 21.17 27.78 -12.43
CA ILE A 48 20.19 26.68 -12.39
C ILE A 48 18.91 27.19 -11.71
N SER A 49 17.75 26.65 -12.10
CA SER A 49 16.48 26.96 -11.43
C SER A 49 16.53 26.56 -9.95
N VAL A 50 16.57 27.56 -9.07
CA VAL A 50 16.62 27.37 -7.61
C VAL A 50 15.36 26.67 -7.09
N GLU A 51 14.21 26.92 -7.71
CA GLU A 51 12.95 26.25 -7.35
C GLU A 51 13.00 24.75 -7.66
N ALA A 52 13.44 24.38 -8.88
CA ALA A 52 13.58 22.98 -9.25
C ALA A 52 14.66 22.28 -8.40
N LEU A 53 15.76 22.99 -8.10
CA LEU A 53 16.81 22.50 -7.21
C LEU A 53 16.27 22.23 -5.80
N LYS A 54 15.43 23.13 -5.26
CA LYS A 54 14.77 22.96 -3.95
C LYS A 54 13.87 21.73 -3.93
N ASN A 55 13.01 21.59 -4.95
CA ASN A 55 12.11 20.44 -5.06
C ASN A 55 12.90 19.12 -5.11
N ASN A 56 14.02 19.09 -5.83
CA ASN A 56 14.89 17.92 -5.89
C ASN A 56 15.64 17.67 -4.56
N TYR A 57 16.06 18.72 -3.85
CA TYR A 57 16.74 18.65 -2.56
C TYR A 57 15.87 18.00 -1.49
N GLU A 58 14.60 18.39 -1.43
CA GLU A 58 13.63 17.85 -0.48
C GLU A 58 13.21 16.41 -0.84
N ARG A 59 13.19 16.08 -2.13
CA ARG A 59 12.69 14.79 -2.63
C ARG A 59 13.74 13.69 -2.70
N TRP A 60 14.91 13.92 -3.30
CA TRP A 60 15.81 12.85 -3.71
C TRP A 60 16.98 12.65 -2.77
N SER A 61 17.88 13.62 -2.62
CA SER A 61 18.94 13.56 -1.61
C SER A 61 19.63 14.90 -1.53
N ARG A 62 20.53 15.04 -0.57
CA ARG A 62 21.40 16.21 -0.44
C ARG A 62 22.72 16.07 -1.20
N SER A 63 22.81 15.12 -2.14
CA SER A 63 23.97 14.94 -3.02
C SER A 63 23.99 16.07 -4.05
N THR A 64 24.91 17.02 -3.88
CA THR A 64 25.09 18.17 -4.79
C THR A 64 25.18 17.75 -6.26
N ARG A 65 25.94 16.69 -6.56
CA ARG A 65 26.09 16.17 -7.93
C ARG A 65 24.76 15.69 -8.51
N THR A 66 24.05 14.86 -7.74
CA THR A 66 22.75 14.34 -8.15
C THR A 66 21.76 15.47 -8.34
N LEU A 67 21.75 16.45 -7.45
CA LEU A 67 20.84 17.60 -7.54
C LEU A 67 21.11 18.47 -8.76
N ILE A 68 22.37 18.74 -9.08
CA ILE A 68 22.74 19.47 -10.30
C ILE A 68 22.28 18.69 -11.53
N GLU A 69 22.64 17.41 -11.63
CA GLU A 69 22.26 16.52 -12.75
C GLU A 69 20.73 16.51 -12.97
N LEU A 70 19.97 16.26 -11.90
CA LEU A 70 18.51 16.21 -11.93
C LEU A 70 17.86 17.53 -12.34
N THR A 71 18.51 18.65 -12.03
CA THR A 71 17.96 19.98 -12.30
C THR A 71 18.36 20.50 -13.68
N THR A 72 19.54 20.13 -14.19
CA THR A 72 20.01 20.54 -15.52
C THR A 72 19.47 19.66 -16.64
N GLU A 73 19.19 18.37 -16.36
CA GLU A 73 18.77 17.41 -17.38
C GLU A 73 17.43 16.74 -17.00
N PRO A 74 16.27 17.26 -17.43
CA PRO A 74 14.96 16.70 -17.02
C PRO A 74 14.76 15.21 -17.36
N ARG A 75 15.42 14.69 -18.41
CA ARG A 75 15.38 13.26 -18.74
C ARG A 75 16.06 12.39 -17.68
N SER A 76 17.05 12.95 -16.99
CA SER A 76 17.75 12.25 -15.90
C SER A 76 16.82 11.96 -14.72
N LEU A 77 15.77 12.77 -14.50
CA LEU A 77 14.83 12.59 -13.39
C LEU A 77 14.07 11.27 -13.48
N LYS A 78 13.49 10.96 -14.65
CA LYS A 78 12.76 9.70 -14.83
C LYS A 78 13.69 8.50 -14.70
N THR A 79 14.89 8.57 -15.30
CA THR A 79 15.91 7.53 -15.18
C THR A 79 16.37 7.35 -13.73
N HIS A 80 16.53 8.44 -12.98
CA HIS A 80 16.89 8.42 -11.58
C HIS A 80 15.80 7.80 -10.73
N GLU A 81 14.54 8.16 -10.95
CA GLU A 81 13.37 7.59 -10.27
C GLU A 81 13.28 6.08 -10.52
N THR A 82 13.42 5.61 -11.76
CA THR A 82 13.48 4.17 -12.06
C THR A 82 14.59 3.48 -11.28
N LEU A 83 15.80 4.03 -11.31
CA LEU A 83 16.95 3.44 -10.64
C LEU A 83 16.78 3.43 -9.12
N VAL A 84 16.25 4.50 -8.52
CA VAL A 84 15.95 4.57 -7.08
C VAL A 84 14.93 3.50 -6.69
N ASN A 85 13.88 3.30 -7.49
CA ASN A 85 12.90 2.24 -7.25
C ASN A 85 13.52 0.84 -7.36
N GLU A 86 14.39 0.60 -8.34
CA GLU A 86 15.12 -0.66 -8.47
C GLU A 86 16.02 -0.94 -7.26
N ILE A 87 16.71 0.09 -6.76
CA ILE A 87 17.56 -0.02 -5.57
C ILE A 87 16.71 -0.22 -4.31
N ALA A 88 15.58 0.48 -4.17
CA ALA A 88 14.66 0.29 -3.06
C ALA A 88 14.09 -1.14 -3.03
N ASP A 89 13.75 -1.68 -4.20
CA ASP A 89 13.32 -3.07 -4.33
C ASP A 89 14.45 -4.08 -4.01
N ALA A 90 15.67 -3.85 -4.48
CA ALA A 90 16.83 -4.66 -4.14
C ALA A 90 17.11 -4.63 -2.62
N PHE A 91 17.05 -3.44 -2.02
CA PHE A 91 17.18 -3.26 -0.58
C PHE A 91 16.10 -4.02 0.19
N ALA A 92 14.85 -3.96 -0.27
CA ALA A 92 13.72 -4.68 0.33
C ALA A 92 13.86 -6.21 0.25
N LYS A 93 14.50 -6.76 -0.79
CA LYS A 93 14.77 -8.20 -0.92
C LYS A 93 15.70 -8.71 0.19
N ASP A 94 16.76 -7.97 0.46
CA ASP A 94 17.81 -8.33 1.43
C ASP A 94 17.49 -7.87 2.86
N PHE A 95 16.33 -7.25 3.07
CA PHE A 95 15.86 -6.75 4.36
C PHE A 95 15.51 -7.92 5.32
N HIS A 96 16.53 -8.60 5.83
CA HIS A 96 16.41 -9.76 6.72
C HIS A 96 16.40 -9.37 8.21
N GLY A 97 15.72 -8.28 8.57
CA GLY A 97 15.47 -7.91 9.97
C GLY A 97 16.70 -7.53 10.80
N HIS A 98 17.89 -7.40 10.18
CA HIS A 98 19.08 -6.86 10.82
C HIS A 98 19.17 -5.36 10.54
N THR A 99 18.22 -4.61 11.09
CA THR A 99 18.05 -3.17 10.89
C THR A 99 19.05 -2.31 11.64
N LYS A 100 20.01 -2.89 12.36
CA LYS A 100 20.85 -2.07 13.22
C LYS A 100 21.91 -1.29 12.47
N ASP A 101 22.43 -1.80 11.35
CA ASP A 101 23.48 -1.11 10.60
C ASP A 101 23.31 -1.39 9.11
N ILE A 102 22.86 -0.39 8.33
CA ILE A 102 23.09 -0.39 6.88
C ILE A 102 24.61 -0.28 6.73
N ASP A 103 25.26 -1.31 6.21
CA ASP A 103 26.69 -1.27 5.90
C ASP A 103 26.95 -0.05 5.01
N ALA A 104 27.66 0.95 5.56
CA ALA A 104 27.98 2.19 4.87
C ALA A 104 28.76 1.94 3.57
N MET A 105 29.48 0.83 3.47
CA MET A 105 30.21 0.42 2.27
C MET A 105 29.31 -0.24 1.21
N GLY A 106 28.21 -0.85 1.63
CA GLY A 106 27.15 -1.39 0.77
C GLY A 106 26.01 -0.40 0.49
N ALA A 107 25.97 0.73 1.20
CA ALA A 107 24.93 1.73 1.10
C ALA A 107 24.96 2.42 -0.28
N CYS A 108 23.85 2.34 -1.00
CA CYS A 108 23.73 3.09 -2.24
C CYS A 108 23.52 4.58 -1.94
N HIS A 109 24.43 5.44 -2.41
CA HIS A 109 24.36 6.91 -2.29
C HIS A 109 23.07 7.54 -2.85
N ARG A 110 22.26 6.77 -3.60
CA ARG A 110 20.96 7.18 -4.13
C ARG A 110 19.81 7.00 -3.14
N LEU A 111 19.96 6.14 -2.13
CA LEU A 111 18.99 5.96 -1.05
C LEU A 111 19.47 6.56 0.27
N VAL A 112 20.77 6.42 0.53
CA VAL A 112 21.35 6.59 1.86
C VAL A 112 22.41 7.67 1.85
N THR A 113 22.36 8.56 2.84
CA THR A 113 23.45 9.45 3.22
C THR A 113 24.20 8.88 4.41
N ILE A 114 25.53 8.98 4.40
CA ILE A 114 26.37 8.49 5.49
C ILE A 114 26.64 9.65 6.44
N HIS A 115 26.26 9.51 7.71
CA HIS A 115 26.49 10.50 8.75
C HIS A 115 27.39 9.91 9.85
N PRO A 116 28.37 10.67 10.37
CA PRO A 116 29.08 10.24 11.58
C PRO A 116 28.13 10.37 12.79
N MET A 117 27.79 9.25 13.42
CA MET A 117 27.04 9.24 14.69
C MET A 117 28.01 9.20 15.88
N GLY A 118 27.65 9.86 16.98
CA GLY A 118 28.40 9.77 18.24
C GLY A 118 29.58 10.73 18.36
N MET A 119 29.47 11.96 17.84
CA MET A 119 30.52 12.97 18.00
C MET A 119 30.50 13.63 19.38
N SER A 120 30.81 12.87 20.44
CA SER A 120 31.38 13.47 21.65
C SER A 120 32.79 14.00 21.31
N LEU A 121 33.20 15.09 21.98
CA LEU A 121 34.46 15.77 21.69
C LEU A 121 35.64 14.78 21.85
N GLY A 122 36.21 14.32 20.74
CA GLY A 122 37.38 13.42 20.71
C GLY A 122 37.12 11.96 20.32
N GLU A 123 35.87 11.54 20.13
CA GLU A 123 35.55 10.18 19.67
C GLU A 123 35.50 10.09 18.13
N ARG A 124 35.95 8.95 17.58
CA ARG A 124 35.77 8.64 16.16
C ARG A 124 34.30 8.29 15.93
N GLY A 125 33.56 9.18 15.27
CA GLY A 125 32.18 8.91 14.89
C GLY A 125 32.08 7.64 14.05
N VAL A 126 31.09 6.80 14.35
CA VAL A 126 30.77 5.61 13.56
C VAL A 126 29.96 6.07 12.36
N PRO A 127 30.35 5.73 11.12
CA PRO A 127 29.56 6.07 9.95
C PRO A 127 28.26 5.27 9.96
N ILE A 128 27.12 5.95 9.94
CA ILE A 128 25.79 5.33 9.86
C ILE A 128 25.11 5.79 8.58
N GLY A 129 24.60 4.83 7.82
CA GLY A 129 23.72 5.11 6.70
C GLY A 129 22.32 5.48 7.18
N VAL A 130 21.84 6.67 6.80
CA VAL A 130 20.46 7.14 7.02
C VAL A 130 19.79 7.35 5.67
N ILE A 131 18.51 6.97 5.53
CA ILE A 131 17.77 7.25 4.30
C ILE A 131 17.64 8.76 4.12
N ALA A 132 18.03 9.28 2.94
CA ALA A 132 18.38 10.69 2.80
C ALA A 132 17.19 11.66 2.93
N THR A 133 15.98 11.21 2.58
CA THR A 133 14.76 12.02 2.60
C THR A 133 13.56 11.17 3.02
N GLU A 134 12.49 11.83 3.49
CA GLU A 134 11.21 11.18 3.79
C GLU A 134 10.61 10.51 2.54
N HIS A 135 10.73 11.14 1.37
CA HIS A 135 10.26 10.57 0.11
C HIS A 135 10.95 9.24 -0.20
N LEU A 136 12.28 9.18 -0.10
CA LEU A 136 13.02 7.93 -0.29
C LEU A 136 12.67 6.88 0.76
N ASN A 137 12.44 7.30 2.01
CA ASN A 137 12.01 6.41 3.07
C ASN A 137 10.66 5.78 2.72
N ASN A 138 9.72 6.57 2.18
CA ASN A 138 8.44 6.04 1.72
C ASN A 138 8.61 5.05 0.57
N LEU A 139 9.49 5.32 -0.42
CA LEU A 139 9.78 4.34 -1.49
C LEU A 139 10.36 3.03 -0.95
N VAL A 140 11.26 3.10 0.03
CA VAL A 140 11.83 1.90 0.68
C VAL A 140 10.77 1.15 1.49
N LEU A 141 9.94 1.87 2.26
CA LEU A 141 8.84 1.27 3.02
C LEU A 141 7.80 0.63 2.10
N ASP A 142 7.47 1.27 0.98
CA ASP A 142 6.57 0.72 -0.04
C ASP A 142 7.14 -0.55 -0.65
N ALA A 143 8.44 -0.56 -0.99
CA ALA A 143 9.12 -1.75 -1.50
C ALA A 143 9.14 -2.89 -0.47
N ILE A 144 9.44 -2.61 0.81
CA ILE A 144 9.39 -3.58 1.91
C ILE A 144 7.97 -4.12 2.11
N GLY A 145 6.98 -3.23 2.06
CA GLY A 145 5.56 -3.57 2.11
C GLY A 145 5.20 -4.54 0.99
N GLY A 146 5.53 -4.19 -0.25
CA GLY A 146 5.35 -5.00 -1.46
C GLY A 146 6.04 -6.37 -1.41
N ARG A 147 7.21 -6.49 -0.77
CA ARG A 147 7.89 -7.80 -0.60
C ARG A 147 7.27 -8.64 0.51
N THR A 148 6.92 -8.03 1.64
CA THR A 148 6.18 -8.70 2.71
C THR A 148 4.87 -9.26 2.21
N ALA A 149 4.16 -8.44 1.44
CA ALA A 149 2.96 -8.75 0.68
C ALA A 149 3.09 -9.96 -0.22
N GLU A 150 4.09 -9.98 -1.10
CA GLU A 150 4.37 -11.11 -1.98
C GLU A 150 4.58 -12.40 -1.21
N LYS A 151 5.37 -12.37 -0.12
CA LYS A 151 5.61 -13.53 0.75
C LYS A 151 4.34 -14.00 1.46
N GLN A 152 3.49 -13.08 1.92
CA GLN A 152 2.19 -13.42 2.51
C GLN A 152 1.27 -14.08 1.48
N LEU A 153 1.25 -13.56 0.24
CA LEU A 153 0.49 -14.15 -0.85
C LEU A 153 1.02 -15.54 -1.24
N GLU A 154 2.35 -15.72 -1.28
CA GLU A 154 2.98 -17.03 -1.51
C GLU A 154 2.57 -18.03 -0.42
N PHE A 155 2.69 -17.64 0.85
CA PHE A 155 2.26 -18.47 1.98
C PHE A 155 0.77 -18.80 1.89
N TYR A 156 -0.08 -17.81 1.60
CA TYR A 156 -1.52 -17.99 1.39
C TYR A 156 -1.81 -18.99 0.27
N ASN A 157 -1.11 -18.89 -0.86
CA ASN A 157 -1.25 -19.80 -1.99
C ASN A 157 -0.83 -21.23 -1.62
N LEU A 158 0.22 -21.40 -0.82
CA LEU A 158 0.66 -22.70 -0.33
C LEU A 158 -0.45 -23.36 0.52
N ILE A 159 -1.02 -22.62 1.48
CA ILE A 159 -2.01 -23.18 2.41
C ILE A 159 -3.41 -23.35 1.78
N SER A 160 -3.83 -22.46 0.87
CA SER A 160 -5.15 -22.53 0.23
C SER A 160 -5.26 -23.73 -0.71
N ASN A 161 -4.14 -24.12 -1.33
CA ASN A 161 -4.07 -25.31 -2.17
C ASN A 161 -3.95 -26.61 -1.34
N HIS A 162 -3.54 -26.54 -0.07
CA HIS A 162 -3.37 -27.71 0.78
C HIS A 162 -4.69 -28.19 1.40
N LYS A 163 -5.08 -29.45 1.14
CA LYS A 163 -6.36 -30.04 1.54
C LYS A 163 -6.70 -29.83 3.04
N TYR A 164 -5.72 -30.02 3.92
CA TYR A 164 -5.92 -29.93 5.38
C TYR A 164 -5.90 -28.48 5.91
N PHE A 165 -5.46 -27.50 5.12
CA PHE A 165 -5.40 -26.09 5.52
C PHE A 165 -6.45 -25.21 4.86
N ARG A 166 -7.32 -25.77 4.00
CA ARG A 166 -8.39 -25.00 3.33
C ARG A 166 -9.29 -24.24 4.30
N GLY A 167 -9.64 -24.83 5.45
CA GLY A 167 -10.43 -24.15 6.48
C GLY A 167 -9.71 -22.89 7.01
N SER A 168 -8.43 -23.04 7.37
CA SER A 168 -7.60 -21.92 7.85
C SER A 168 -7.39 -20.86 6.77
N ALA A 169 -7.15 -21.27 5.52
CA ALA A 169 -7.01 -20.37 4.39
C ALA A 169 -8.30 -19.58 4.12
N GLY A 170 -9.47 -20.23 4.18
CA GLY A 170 -10.76 -19.56 4.06
C GLY A 170 -11.00 -18.53 5.16
N PHE A 171 -10.66 -18.87 6.41
CA PHE A 171 -10.71 -17.93 7.53
C PHE A 171 -9.78 -16.74 7.33
N MET A 172 -8.52 -16.97 6.95
CA MET A 172 -7.56 -15.91 6.65
C MET A 172 -8.04 -15.00 5.52
N PHE A 173 -8.56 -15.58 4.44
CA PHE A 173 -9.12 -14.83 3.32
C PHE A 173 -10.29 -13.94 3.76
N GLY A 174 -11.22 -14.49 4.55
CA GLY A 174 -12.33 -13.71 5.12
C GLY A 174 -11.83 -12.54 5.99
N MET A 175 -10.79 -12.78 6.80
CA MET A 175 -10.15 -11.73 7.60
C MET A 175 -9.49 -10.64 6.73
N PHE A 176 -8.82 -11.00 5.62
CA PHE A 176 -8.25 -10.03 4.70
C PHE A 176 -9.31 -9.17 4.01
N VAL A 177 -10.38 -9.77 3.51
CA VAL A 177 -11.51 -9.03 2.92
C VAL A 177 -12.14 -8.09 3.94
N PHE A 178 -12.32 -8.56 5.19
CA PHE A 178 -12.89 -7.75 6.24
C PHE A 178 -11.99 -6.59 6.67
N ALA A 179 -10.67 -6.81 6.77
CA ALA A 179 -9.69 -5.77 7.05
C ALA A 179 -9.70 -4.71 5.94
N TRP A 180 -9.76 -5.12 4.68
CA TRP A 180 -9.89 -4.22 3.53
C TRP A 180 -11.18 -3.38 3.61
N LEU A 181 -12.34 -4.02 3.83
CA LEU A 181 -13.63 -3.32 4.01
C LEU A 181 -13.60 -2.28 5.14
N SER A 182 -12.81 -2.54 6.18
CA SER A 182 -12.76 -1.73 7.40
C SER A 182 -11.62 -0.70 7.42
N SER A 183 -10.78 -0.64 6.37
CA SER A 183 -9.62 0.24 6.37
C SER A 183 -10.05 1.71 6.42
N GLN A 184 -9.53 2.45 7.40
CA GLN A 184 -9.74 3.90 7.50
C GLN A 184 -8.70 4.63 6.68
N GLY A 185 -9.11 5.72 6.01
CA GLY A 185 -8.14 6.72 5.57
C GLY A 185 -7.50 6.51 4.21
N HIS A 186 -8.12 5.78 3.28
CA HIS A 186 -7.70 5.86 1.89
C HIS A 186 -8.59 6.90 1.17
N PRO A 187 -8.15 8.16 0.99
CA PRO A 187 -8.90 9.17 0.22
C PRO A 187 -9.17 8.74 -1.23
N ASN A 188 -8.42 7.73 -1.71
CA ASN A 188 -8.62 7.03 -2.97
C ASN A 188 -8.85 5.53 -2.75
N GLY A 189 -9.57 5.13 -1.69
CA GLY A 189 -9.81 3.71 -1.39
C GLY A 189 -10.35 3.01 -2.63
N GLN A 190 -9.55 2.12 -3.20
CA GLN A 190 -9.93 1.42 -4.42
C GLN A 190 -11.17 0.60 -4.09
N GLU A 191 -12.31 0.96 -4.67
CA GLU A 191 -13.53 0.18 -4.56
C GLU A 191 -13.31 -1.21 -5.17
N LEU A 192 -14.01 -2.22 -4.67
CA LEU A 192 -13.98 -3.55 -5.26
C LEU A 192 -15.05 -3.65 -6.34
N ASP A 193 -14.61 -3.65 -7.59
CA ASP A 193 -15.47 -3.94 -8.74
C ASP A 193 -16.00 -5.37 -8.68
N CYS A 194 -17.31 -5.51 -8.82
CA CYS A 194 -18.00 -6.79 -8.82
C CYS A 194 -18.60 -7.05 -10.20
N THR A 195 -18.34 -8.25 -10.73
CA THR A 195 -18.97 -8.71 -11.97
C THR A 195 -20.36 -9.24 -11.66
N PRO A 196 -21.43 -8.67 -12.24
CA PRO A 196 -22.77 -9.18 -12.03
C PRO A 196 -22.92 -10.59 -12.62
N MET A 197 -23.80 -11.40 -12.01
CA MET A 197 -24.13 -12.74 -12.51
C MET A 197 -24.91 -12.70 -13.83
N ASP A 198 -25.74 -11.68 -14.02
CA ASP A 198 -26.55 -11.45 -15.22
C ASP A 198 -25.94 -10.27 -16.01
N SER A 199 -25.74 -10.44 -17.32
CA SER A 199 -25.21 -9.39 -18.20
C SER A 199 -26.10 -8.15 -18.24
N ASP A 200 -27.40 -8.30 -17.93
CA ASP A 200 -28.37 -7.20 -17.92
C ASP A 200 -28.36 -6.43 -16.59
N SER A 201 -27.69 -6.96 -15.56
CA SER A 201 -27.55 -6.27 -14.29
C SER A 201 -26.45 -5.21 -14.35
N PRO A 202 -26.64 -4.02 -13.76
CA PRO A 202 -25.61 -3.00 -13.73
C PRO A 202 -24.41 -3.47 -12.90
N PRO A 203 -23.20 -2.98 -13.21
CA PRO A 203 -22.03 -3.24 -12.39
C PRO A 203 -22.25 -2.74 -10.97
N LEU A 204 -21.66 -3.44 -10.00
CA LEU A 204 -21.69 -3.09 -8.59
C LEU A 204 -20.26 -2.86 -8.13
N THR A 205 -20.05 -1.80 -7.34
CA THR A 205 -18.80 -1.59 -6.62
C THR A 205 -19.05 -1.68 -5.13
N ILE A 206 -18.13 -2.32 -4.40
CA ILE A 206 -18.15 -2.34 -2.95
C ILE A 206 -17.18 -1.27 -2.45
N PRO A 207 -17.66 -0.27 -1.68
CA PRO A 207 -16.79 0.74 -1.13
C PRO A 207 -16.05 0.26 0.12
N VAL A 208 -14.91 0.86 0.40
CA VAL A 208 -14.26 0.81 1.72
C VAL A 208 -15.10 1.65 2.70
N CYS A 209 -15.35 1.12 3.90
CA CYS A 209 -16.32 1.68 4.84
C CYS A 209 -15.70 2.51 5.97
N GLY A 210 -14.36 2.59 6.07
CA GLY A 210 -13.71 3.37 7.12
C GLY A 210 -13.98 2.84 8.54
N GLY A 211 -14.25 1.54 8.66
CA GLY A 211 -14.51 0.88 9.93
C GLY A 211 -15.69 -0.08 9.85
N TRP A 212 -16.00 -0.69 10.99
CA TRP A 212 -17.10 -1.62 11.10
C TRP A 212 -17.80 -1.48 12.45
N SER A 213 -19.06 -1.89 12.51
CA SER A 213 -19.83 -2.05 13.74
C SER A 213 -20.32 -3.50 13.87
N PRO A 214 -20.49 -4.04 15.08
CA PRO A 214 -21.19 -5.31 15.23
C PRO A 214 -22.61 -5.18 14.69
N PHE A 215 -23.18 -6.28 14.21
CA PHE A 215 -24.59 -6.28 13.82
C PHE A 215 -25.46 -5.92 15.04
N PRO A 216 -26.29 -4.87 14.95
CA PRO A 216 -26.92 -4.30 16.13
C PRO A 216 -28.02 -5.21 16.66
N SER A 217 -28.14 -5.31 17.99
CA SER A 217 -29.29 -5.96 18.64
C SER A 217 -30.56 -5.12 18.51
N ASN A 218 -30.44 -3.80 18.36
CA ASN A 218 -31.56 -2.88 18.14
C ASN A 218 -31.45 -2.20 16.77
N PRO A 219 -32.41 -2.43 15.86
CA PRO A 219 -32.40 -1.86 14.51
C PRO A 219 -32.37 -0.32 14.46
N LYS A 220 -32.78 0.36 15.54
CA LYS A 220 -32.78 1.84 15.63
C LYS A 220 -31.37 2.43 15.62
N ASP A 221 -30.36 1.67 16.02
CA ASP A 221 -28.99 2.15 16.15
C ASP A 221 -28.35 2.45 14.78
N LEU A 222 -28.92 1.89 13.70
CA LEU A 222 -28.45 2.05 12.32
C LEU A 222 -28.73 3.43 11.71
N VAL A 223 -29.64 4.21 12.29
CA VAL A 223 -30.04 5.51 11.73
C VAL A 223 -28.92 6.55 11.90
N ASN A 224 -27.98 6.33 12.81
CA ASN A 224 -26.95 7.28 13.18
C ASN A 224 -25.61 7.05 12.46
N HIS A 225 -25.47 5.99 11.66
CA HIS A 225 -24.22 5.70 10.96
C HIS A 225 -24.04 6.58 9.73
N MET A 226 -22.86 7.18 9.60
CA MET A 226 -22.43 7.83 8.37
C MET A 226 -22.22 6.77 7.28
N MET A 227 -22.73 7.03 6.07
CA MET A 227 -22.60 6.12 4.93
C MET A 227 -21.31 6.41 4.14
N PRO A 228 -20.66 5.40 3.52
CA PRO A 228 -20.96 3.97 3.67
C PRO A 228 -20.47 3.43 5.02
N PHE A 229 -21.11 2.37 5.53
CA PHE A 229 -20.65 1.66 6.72
C PHE A 229 -20.74 0.14 6.56
N CYS A 230 -19.89 -0.57 7.30
CA CYS A 230 -19.85 -2.03 7.33
C CYS A 230 -20.37 -2.56 8.67
N LEU A 231 -21.24 -3.57 8.63
CA LEU A 231 -21.61 -4.36 9.79
C LEU A 231 -20.91 -5.72 9.73
N LYS A 232 -20.46 -6.20 10.89
CA LYS A 232 -19.93 -7.55 11.07
C LYS A 232 -20.95 -8.42 11.83
N PRO A 233 -21.64 -9.33 11.15
CA PRO A 233 -22.47 -10.32 11.81
C PRO A 233 -21.62 -11.31 12.62
N ASP A 234 -22.19 -11.85 13.71
CA ASP A 234 -21.57 -12.98 14.41
C ASP A 234 -21.80 -14.25 13.58
N ALA A 235 -20.73 -14.95 13.23
CA ALA A 235 -20.76 -16.20 12.46
C ALA A 235 -21.66 -17.28 13.09
N LYS A 236 -21.84 -17.27 14.42
CA LYS A 236 -22.75 -18.19 15.12
C LYS A 236 -24.21 -17.96 14.75
N ASN A 237 -24.58 -16.71 14.50
CA ASN A 237 -25.95 -16.29 14.22
C ASN A 237 -26.19 -16.12 12.72
N PHE A 238 -25.16 -15.82 11.93
CA PHE A 238 -25.27 -15.53 10.50
C PHE A 238 -24.28 -16.38 9.69
N PRO A 239 -24.53 -17.69 9.53
CA PRO A 239 -23.58 -18.62 8.92
C PRO A 239 -23.36 -18.42 7.41
N THR A 240 -23.92 -17.37 6.82
CA THR A 240 -23.92 -17.10 5.36
C THR A 240 -23.39 -15.71 5.02
N VAL A 241 -23.33 -14.79 5.98
CA VAL A 241 -23.00 -13.39 5.71
C VAL A 241 -21.85 -13.00 6.60
N ASP A 242 -20.68 -12.77 5.98
CA ASP A 242 -19.46 -12.38 6.69
C ASP A 242 -19.40 -10.88 6.95
N ALA A 243 -20.03 -10.08 6.07
CA ALA A 243 -20.15 -8.64 6.23
C ALA A 243 -21.42 -8.10 5.56
N ILE A 244 -21.91 -6.95 6.03
CA ILE A 244 -23.03 -6.23 5.42
C ILE A 244 -22.60 -4.79 5.20
N ILE A 245 -22.48 -4.38 3.93
CA ILE A 245 -22.18 -3.00 3.57
C ILE A 245 -23.48 -2.26 3.27
N CYS A 246 -23.65 -1.13 3.94
CA CYS A 246 -24.75 -0.22 3.72
C CYS A 246 -24.23 1.04 3.03
N THR A 247 -24.85 1.39 1.90
CA THR A 247 -24.61 2.66 1.20
C THR A 247 -25.92 3.45 1.11
N ALA A 248 -25.90 4.62 0.47
CA ALA A 248 -27.13 5.36 0.20
C ALA A 248 -28.11 4.58 -0.69
N LYS A 249 -27.61 3.73 -1.60
CA LYS A 249 -28.40 3.06 -2.65
C LYS A 249 -28.51 1.55 -2.48
N HIS A 250 -27.54 0.94 -1.80
CA HIS A 250 -27.37 -0.51 -1.75
C HIS A 250 -27.30 -1.03 -0.32
N LEU A 251 -27.83 -2.23 -0.14
CA LEU A 251 -27.59 -3.10 1.00
C LEU A 251 -26.91 -4.34 0.43
N ILE A 252 -25.61 -4.46 0.69
CA ILE A 252 -24.74 -5.47 0.09
C ILE A 252 -24.37 -6.47 1.18
N THR A 253 -24.84 -7.71 1.05
CA THR A 253 -24.36 -8.81 1.89
C THR A 253 -23.14 -9.44 1.22
N VAL A 254 -22.06 -9.63 1.97
CA VAL A 254 -20.81 -10.21 1.47
C VAL A 254 -20.61 -11.58 2.09
N GLN A 255 -20.26 -12.54 1.24
CA GLN A 255 -19.82 -13.86 1.63
C GLN A 255 -18.47 -14.15 1.01
N THR A 256 -17.50 -14.46 1.85
CA THR A 256 -16.13 -14.80 1.46
C THR A 256 -16.01 -16.30 1.32
N THR A 257 -15.39 -16.77 0.23
CA THR A 257 -15.16 -18.20 0.01
C THR A 257 -13.97 -18.44 -0.89
N ILE A 258 -13.14 -19.41 -0.52
CA ILE A 258 -12.07 -19.93 -1.39
C ILE A 258 -12.53 -21.16 -2.20
N SER A 259 -13.73 -21.68 -1.87
CA SER A 259 -14.33 -22.80 -2.57
C SER A 259 -15.04 -22.32 -3.83
N ALA A 260 -14.84 -23.06 -4.92
CA ALA A 260 -15.56 -22.86 -6.18
C ALA A 260 -17.04 -23.24 -6.10
N THR A 261 -17.43 -23.98 -5.06
CA THR A 261 -18.82 -24.30 -4.77
C THR A 261 -19.15 -23.86 -3.35
N HIS A 262 -20.24 -23.13 -3.20
CA HIS A 262 -20.72 -22.70 -1.89
C HIS A 262 -22.24 -22.55 -1.93
N SER A 263 -22.90 -22.94 -0.84
CA SER A 263 -24.31 -22.66 -0.62
C SER A 263 -24.45 -21.48 0.34
N ALA A 264 -25.19 -20.46 -0.07
CA ALA A 264 -25.66 -19.41 0.81
C ALA A 264 -26.99 -19.88 1.37
N LYS A 265 -27.08 -20.00 2.70
CA LYS A 265 -28.28 -20.52 3.35
C LYS A 265 -29.32 -19.41 3.46
N LEU A 266 -30.55 -19.69 3.04
CA LEU A 266 -31.62 -18.69 2.97
C LEU A 266 -31.91 -18.07 4.36
N GLU A 267 -31.75 -18.87 5.40
CA GLU A 267 -31.93 -18.49 6.80
C GLU A 267 -31.06 -17.28 7.18
N GLY A 268 -29.81 -17.22 6.71
CA GLY A 268 -28.93 -16.09 6.98
C GLY A 268 -29.45 -14.77 6.40
N PHE A 269 -30.04 -14.81 5.20
CA PHE A 269 -30.64 -13.63 4.59
C PHE A 269 -31.91 -13.19 5.29
N HIS A 270 -32.74 -14.13 5.76
CA HIS A 270 -33.93 -13.81 6.55
C HIS A 270 -33.57 -13.10 7.84
N LEU A 271 -32.54 -13.57 8.55
CA LEU A 271 -32.06 -12.91 9.77
C LEU A 271 -31.59 -11.48 9.51
N VAL A 272 -30.88 -11.24 8.40
CA VAL A 272 -30.49 -9.87 8.00
C VAL A 272 -31.72 -9.04 7.63
N TYR A 273 -32.65 -9.61 6.88
CA TYR A 273 -33.89 -8.94 6.48
C TYR A 273 -34.75 -8.50 7.65
N ASP A 274 -34.93 -9.38 8.63
CA ASP A 274 -35.75 -9.12 9.81
C ASP A 274 -35.03 -8.24 10.84
N GLY A 275 -33.70 -8.30 10.89
CA GLY A 275 -32.87 -7.45 11.75
C GLY A 275 -32.76 -5.99 11.31
N LEU A 276 -33.20 -5.63 10.10
CA LEU A 276 -33.07 -4.28 9.56
C LEU A 276 -34.43 -3.55 9.50
N PRO A 277 -34.50 -2.24 9.82
CA PRO A 277 -35.78 -1.51 9.80
C PRO A 277 -36.42 -1.51 8.41
N ALA A 278 -37.74 -1.69 8.33
CA ALA A 278 -38.47 -1.71 7.06
C ALA A 278 -38.21 -0.48 6.17
N LYS A 279 -38.22 0.72 6.77
CA LYS A 279 -37.91 1.97 6.05
C LYS A 279 -36.48 2.00 5.51
N PHE A 280 -35.53 1.42 6.26
CA PHE A 280 -34.13 1.38 5.86
C PHE A 280 -33.92 0.45 4.66
N ARG A 281 -34.51 -0.74 4.69
CA ARG A 281 -34.36 -1.74 3.62
C ARG A 281 -35.17 -1.44 2.36
N ASN A 282 -36.34 -0.81 2.47
CA ASN A 282 -37.21 -0.54 1.31
C ASN A 282 -36.67 0.55 0.39
N ASN A 283 -35.78 1.40 0.90
CA ASN A 283 -35.16 2.49 0.12
C ASN A 283 -33.86 2.08 -0.56
N ARG A 284 -33.46 0.81 -0.46
CA ARG A 284 -32.16 0.30 -0.96
C ARG A 284 -32.36 -0.93 -1.81
N MET A 285 -31.51 -1.07 -2.81
CA MET A 285 -31.43 -2.29 -3.58
C MET A 285 -30.61 -3.34 -2.83
N TRP A 286 -31.14 -4.56 -2.80
CA TRP A 286 -30.50 -5.68 -2.12
C TRP A 286 -29.56 -6.42 -3.07
N CYS A 287 -28.31 -6.53 -2.65
CA CYS A 287 -27.26 -7.22 -3.38
C CYS A 287 -26.62 -8.28 -2.49
N HIS A 288 -26.22 -9.39 -3.10
CA HIS A 288 -25.38 -10.39 -2.48
C HIS A 288 -24.12 -10.55 -3.30
N VAL A 289 -22.95 -10.52 -2.66
CA VAL A 289 -21.67 -10.63 -3.34
C VAL A 289 -20.87 -11.77 -2.74
N PHE A 290 -20.49 -12.71 -3.60
CA PHE A 290 -19.41 -13.63 -3.28
C PHE A 290 -18.08 -12.94 -3.54
N VAL A 291 -17.17 -13.01 -2.58
CA VAL A 291 -15.78 -12.60 -2.79
C VAL A 291 -14.94 -13.85 -2.76
N THR A 292 -14.18 -14.08 -3.84
CA THR A 292 -13.32 -15.27 -3.98
C THR A 292 -11.86 -14.90 -4.17
N ASP A 293 -10.96 -15.82 -3.83
CA ASP A 293 -9.53 -15.62 -4.02
C ASP A 293 -9.07 -15.83 -5.48
N LYS A 294 -9.89 -16.52 -6.29
CA LYS A 294 -9.59 -16.88 -7.68
C LYS A 294 -10.78 -16.60 -8.61
N GLU A 295 -10.48 -16.15 -9.84
CA GLU A 295 -11.49 -15.93 -10.89
C GLU A 295 -12.20 -17.23 -11.29
N GLU A 296 -11.50 -18.37 -11.30
CA GLU A 296 -12.12 -19.67 -11.62
C GLU A 296 -13.21 -20.04 -10.61
N SER A 297 -12.96 -19.81 -9.31
CA SER A 297 -13.95 -20.00 -8.25
C SER A 297 -15.12 -19.04 -8.43
N ALA A 298 -14.84 -17.80 -8.81
CA ALA A 298 -15.87 -16.80 -9.08
C ALA A 298 -16.79 -17.21 -10.22
N GLN A 299 -16.22 -17.66 -11.34
CA GLN A 299 -16.99 -18.14 -12.49
C GLN A 299 -17.87 -19.33 -12.13
N LYS A 300 -17.34 -20.33 -11.43
CA LYS A 300 -18.11 -21.51 -11.00
C LYS A 300 -19.27 -21.15 -10.09
N LEU A 301 -19.10 -20.19 -9.19
CA LEU A 301 -20.20 -19.68 -8.36
C LEU A 301 -21.25 -18.96 -9.21
N ARG A 302 -20.86 -18.13 -10.19
CA ARG A 302 -21.81 -17.51 -11.12
C ARG A 302 -22.63 -18.56 -11.87
N ASP A 303 -21.98 -19.59 -12.40
CA ASP A 303 -22.64 -20.66 -13.14
C ASP A 303 -23.61 -21.46 -12.25
N GLN A 304 -23.18 -21.82 -11.03
CA GLN A 304 -23.99 -22.53 -10.06
C GLN A 304 -25.25 -21.74 -9.68
N TRP A 305 -25.12 -20.43 -9.47
CA TRP A 305 -26.20 -19.58 -8.98
C TRP A 305 -27.11 -19.05 -10.09
N GLY A 306 -26.59 -18.84 -11.30
CA GLY A 306 -27.37 -18.44 -12.47
C GLY A 306 -28.45 -19.45 -12.84
N ALA A 307 -28.20 -20.74 -12.58
CA ALA A 307 -29.17 -21.80 -12.77
C ALA A 307 -30.33 -21.79 -11.73
N ASN A 308 -30.14 -21.14 -10.57
CA ASN A 308 -31.07 -21.23 -9.45
C ASN A 308 -32.07 -20.06 -9.42
N ARG A 309 -33.27 -20.27 -9.97
CA ARG A 309 -34.32 -19.24 -10.11
C ARG A 309 -34.85 -18.65 -8.80
N LEU A 310 -34.62 -19.32 -7.66
CA LEU A 310 -35.11 -18.89 -6.34
C LEU A 310 -34.54 -17.53 -5.89
N TYR A 311 -33.40 -17.11 -6.45
CA TYR A 311 -32.67 -15.93 -6.00
C TYR A 311 -32.84 -14.69 -6.87
N ARG A 312 -33.78 -14.68 -7.84
CA ARG A 312 -34.03 -13.51 -8.71
C ARG A 312 -34.37 -12.21 -7.97
N ARG A 313 -34.74 -12.29 -6.68
CA ARG A 313 -34.97 -11.10 -5.84
C ARG A 313 -33.68 -10.43 -5.35
N PHE A 314 -32.55 -11.12 -5.39
CA PHE A 314 -31.23 -10.58 -5.04
C PHE A 314 -30.38 -10.42 -6.29
N ARG A 315 -29.71 -9.28 -6.44
CA ARG A 315 -28.66 -9.16 -7.45
C ARG A 315 -27.40 -9.82 -6.92
N VAL A 316 -26.95 -10.88 -7.57
CA VAL A 316 -25.75 -11.60 -7.22
C VAL A 316 -24.58 -11.06 -8.04
N GLY A 317 -23.52 -10.64 -7.36
CA GLY A 317 -22.25 -10.27 -7.97
C GLY A 317 -21.12 -11.15 -7.47
N VAL A 318 -20.02 -11.20 -8.20
CA VAL A 318 -18.80 -11.84 -7.72
C VAL A 318 -17.60 -10.91 -7.90
N GLY A 319 -16.88 -10.67 -6.80
CA GLY A 319 -15.63 -9.92 -6.79
C GLY A 319 -14.44 -10.84 -6.64
N VAL A 320 -13.35 -10.55 -7.37
CA VAL A 320 -12.10 -11.30 -7.24
C VAL A 320 -11.13 -10.56 -6.34
N GLY A 321 -10.78 -11.20 -5.24
CA GLY A 321 -9.87 -10.71 -4.23
C GLY A 321 -8.42 -10.63 -4.67
N LYS A 322 -8.06 -10.80 -5.95
CA LYS A 322 -6.67 -10.60 -6.41
C LYS A 322 -6.20 -9.17 -6.14
N THR A 323 -7.10 -8.20 -6.35
CA THR A 323 -6.88 -6.80 -5.97
C THR A 323 -6.82 -6.64 -4.46
N ILE A 324 -7.63 -7.38 -3.69
CA ILE A 324 -7.58 -7.32 -2.21
C ILE A 324 -6.27 -7.92 -1.71
N LEU A 325 -5.83 -9.06 -2.23
CA LEU A 325 -4.59 -9.75 -1.89
C LEU A 325 -3.34 -9.09 -2.49
N SER A 326 -3.48 -8.05 -3.31
CA SER A 326 -2.38 -7.16 -3.70
C SER A 326 -2.43 -5.82 -2.95
N SER A 327 -3.63 -5.27 -2.73
CA SER A 327 -3.85 -3.95 -2.12
C SER A 327 -3.88 -3.99 -0.58
N VAL A 328 -4.20 -5.14 0.06
CA VAL A 328 -3.96 -5.39 1.50
C VAL A 328 -2.47 -5.54 1.80
N SER A 329 -1.70 -5.75 0.75
CA SER A 329 -0.29 -6.07 0.73
C SER A 329 0.52 -4.79 0.44
N THR A 330 -0.04 -3.87 -0.35
CA THR A 330 0.30 -2.44 -0.40
C THR A 330 -0.48 -1.62 0.64
N LEU A 331 -0.91 -2.20 1.76
CA LEU A 331 -1.50 -1.45 2.87
C LEU A 331 -0.36 -0.95 3.76
N VAL A 332 0.19 0.15 3.27
CA VAL A 332 1.28 0.95 3.84
C VAL A 332 0.95 1.34 5.28
N PHE A 333 1.88 0.98 6.17
CA PHE A 333 2.04 1.55 7.49
C PHE A 333 2.47 3.03 7.36
N SER A 334 1.70 3.95 7.94
CA SER A 334 2.11 5.26 8.52
C SER A 334 0.85 6.06 8.90
N ILE A 335 0.65 6.78 10.02
CA ILE A 335 1.01 6.87 11.47
C ILE A 335 0.10 8.07 11.92
N LEU A 336 -0.62 8.12 13.05
CA LEU A 336 -0.28 7.93 14.47
C LEU A 336 -1.22 6.95 15.19
#